data_AF-A0A1I3RT21-F1
#
_entry.id   AF-A0A1I3RT21-F1
#
_cell.length_a   1.000
_cell.length_b   1.000
_cell.length_c   1.000
_cell.angle_alpha   90.00
_cell.angle_beta   90.00
_cell.angle_gamma   90.00
#
_symmetry.space_group_name_H-M   'P 1'
#
loop_
_entity.id
_entity.type
_entity.pdbx_description
1 polymer ?
#
loop_
_entity_poly.entity_id
_entity_poly.type
_entity_poly.pdbx_seq_one_letter_code
_entity_poly.pdbx_strand_id
1 'polypeptide(L)'
;MKYYQSVCELGLLLPEPKQFQEQFGGLPWGLPHEKWPLCNNCGKPMTIIAQLQHHPVRFNLGKEDRVLFIFQCLNDPGFCDFGEPGKGNAALILDAEEMTKGRTKPSQEIPIEPELRIIHWIEKEELLKKSDESRLIKGDYEGLSYEEIDLIEIGTKVGGYPYWFQSGLGFQEPYQFLMQMLDMRMAAI
;
A
#
# COMPACT_ATOMS: atom_id res chain seq x y z
N MET A 1 -17.80 9.80 -4.49
CA MET A 1 -16.75 9.43 -3.53
C MET A 1 -15.44 9.97 -4.06
N LYS A 2 -14.60 10.58 -3.21
CA LYS A 2 -13.27 11.04 -3.63
C LYS A 2 -12.25 9.91 -3.53
N TYR A 3 -11.24 9.96 -4.38
CA TYR A 3 -10.05 9.13 -4.28
C TYR A 3 -8.81 9.94 -4.66
N TYR A 4 -7.65 9.41 -4.31
CA TYR A 4 -6.38 10.11 -4.47
C TYR A 4 -5.39 9.24 -5.20
N GLN A 5 -4.97 9.67 -6.39
CA GLN A 5 -3.97 8.97 -7.19
C GLN A 5 -2.58 9.51 -6.86
N SER A 6 -1.63 8.60 -6.64
CA SER A 6 -0.24 8.99 -6.37
C SER A 6 0.46 9.37 -7.68
N VAL A 7 1.24 10.45 -7.64
CA VAL A 7 2.24 10.78 -8.64
C VAL A 7 3.59 10.46 -8.02
N CYS A 8 4.33 9.57 -8.66
CA CYS A 8 5.59 9.07 -8.12
C CYS A 8 6.75 9.36 -9.05
N GLU A 9 7.92 9.53 -8.45
CA GLU A 9 9.19 9.60 -9.14
C GLU A 9 10.11 8.49 -8.63
N LEU A 10 10.97 7.99 -9.50
CA LEU A 10 11.92 6.94 -9.13
C LEU A 10 12.94 7.50 -8.15
N GLY A 11 13.07 6.88 -6.98
CA GLY A 11 13.89 7.38 -5.87
C GLY A 11 15.35 7.57 -6.24
N LEU A 12 15.89 6.78 -7.18
CA LEU A 12 17.27 6.91 -7.66
C LEU A 12 17.52 8.15 -8.54
N LEU A 13 16.47 8.76 -9.07
CA LEU A 13 16.54 10.00 -9.87
C LEU A 13 16.43 11.25 -9.01
N LEU A 14 16.16 11.09 -7.71
CA LEU A 14 15.94 12.17 -6.77
C LEU A 14 17.06 12.21 -5.72
N PRO A 15 17.37 13.38 -5.11
CA PRO A 15 18.35 13.47 -4.04
C PRO A 15 18.00 12.58 -2.85
N GLU A 16 18.98 12.04 -2.13
CA GLU A 16 18.73 11.30 -0.88
C GLU A 16 17.84 12.09 0.08
N PRO A 17 16.76 11.51 0.61
CA PRO A 17 15.87 12.24 1.49
C PRO A 17 16.56 12.54 2.82
N LYS A 18 16.31 13.74 3.34
CA LYS A 18 16.81 14.20 4.64
C LYS A 18 15.74 14.17 5.73
N GLN A 19 14.52 13.81 5.36
CA GLN A 19 13.35 13.72 6.24
C GLN A 19 12.40 12.64 5.72
N PHE A 20 11.35 12.34 6.48
CA PHE A 20 10.29 11.42 6.07
C PHE A 20 9.72 11.80 4.69
N GLN A 21 9.45 10.80 3.87
CA GLN A 21 8.79 10.92 2.58
C GLN A 21 7.80 9.76 2.44
N GLU A 22 6.60 10.01 1.95
CA GLU A 22 5.72 8.92 1.52
C GLU A 22 6.34 8.22 0.31
N GLN A 23 6.38 6.89 0.31
CA GLN A 23 6.99 6.12 -0.77
C GLN A 23 6.41 4.71 -0.85
N PHE A 24 6.59 4.09 -2.00
CA PHE A 24 6.48 2.65 -2.19
C PHE A 24 7.88 2.03 -2.31
N GLY A 25 8.05 0.82 -1.79
CA GLY A 25 9.34 0.13 -1.76
C GLY A 25 10.44 0.89 -1.02
N GLY A 26 11.70 0.61 -1.38
CA GLY A 26 12.88 1.23 -0.80
C GLY A 26 13.18 0.84 0.64
N LEU A 27 13.89 1.71 1.36
CA LEU A 27 14.12 1.55 2.80
C LEU A 27 13.17 2.47 3.58
N PRO A 28 12.52 1.98 4.66
CA PRO A 28 11.65 2.81 5.47
C PRO A 28 12.42 3.92 6.17
N TRP A 29 11.77 5.08 6.32
CA TRP A 29 12.23 6.16 7.19
C TRP A 29 11.60 6.03 8.57
N GLY A 30 12.43 5.98 9.61
CA GLY A 30 11.99 6.06 10.99
C GLY A 30 11.34 4.79 11.55
N LEU A 31 11.44 3.65 10.88
CA LEU A 31 11.02 2.36 11.43
C LEU A 31 12.06 1.84 12.43
N PRO A 32 11.75 1.57 13.71
CA PRO A 32 12.69 0.91 14.60
C PRO A 32 13.02 -0.52 14.14
N HIS A 33 14.28 -0.95 14.31
CA HIS A 33 14.71 -2.28 13.87
C HIS A 33 13.91 -3.41 14.53
N GLU A 34 13.59 -3.27 15.81
CA GLU A 34 12.81 -4.20 16.61
C GLU A 34 11.34 -4.32 16.18
N LYS A 35 10.84 -3.34 15.43
CA LYS A 35 9.49 -3.35 14.86
C LYS A 35 9.44 -3.89 13.43
N TRP A 36 10.58 -4.27 12.84
CA TRP A 36 10.62 -4.84 11.51
C TRP A 36 9.92 -6.22 11.51
N PRO A 37 8.82 -6.41 10.76
CA PRO A 37 8.03 -7.64 10.86
C PRO A 37 8.75 -8.83 10.23
N LEU A 38 8.63 -9.98 10.88
CA LEU A 38 9.06 -11.28 10.36
C LEU A 38 7.88 -12.01 9.73
N CYS A 39 8.14 -12.75 8.66
CA CYS A 39 7.13 -13.61 8.05
C CYS A 39 6.81 -14.82 8.94
N ASN A 40 5.54 -15.02 9.24
CA ASN A 40 5.09 -16.14 10.07
C ASN A 40 5.27 -17.51 9.40
N ASN A 41 5.51 -17.55 8.08
CA ASN A 41 5.77 -18.79 7.35
C ASN A 41 7.26 -19.15 7.31
N CYS A 42 8.14 -18.22 6.90
CA CYS A 42 9.57 -18.49 6.71
C CYS A 42 10.49 -17.94 7.80
N GLY A 43 9.98 -17.13 8.73
CA GLY A 43 10.74 -16.50 9.82
C GLY A 43 11.69 -15.37 9.39
N LYS A 44 11.79 -15.06 8.10
CA LYS A 44 12.68 -14.00 7.57
C LYS A 44 12.01 -12.62 7.63
N PRO A 45 12.79 -11.52 7.70
CA PRO A 45 12.25 -10.16 7.60
C PRO A 45 11.45 -9.95 6.31
N MET A 46 10.32 -9.24 6.39
CA MET A 46 9.51 -8.91 5.23
C MET A 46 10.06 -7.66 4.50
N THR A 47 9.73 -7.53 3.22
CA THR A 47 10.06 -6.35 2.39
C THR A 47 9.01 -5.26 2.61
N ILE A 48 9.43 -4.00 2.72
CA ILE A 48 8.49 -2.88 2.75
C ILE A 48 7.86 -2.68 1.37
N ILE A 49 6.55 -2.46 1.37
CA ILE A 49 5.78 -2.17 0.17
C ILE A 49 5.32 -0.71 0.14
N ALA A 50 4.93 -0.15 1.29
CA ALA A 50 4.55 1.27 1.38
C ALA A 50 4.89 1.87 2.75
N GLN A 51 5.21 3.16 2.77
CA GLN A 51 5.09 4.02 3.96
C GLN A 51 4.26 5.26 3.62
N LEU A 52 3.24 5.53 4.42
CA LEU A 52 2.27 6.61 4.19
C LEU A 52 2.01 7.37 5.49
N GLN A 53 1.91 8.68 5.42
CA GLN A 53 1.62 9.51 6.59
C GLN A 53 0.11 9.72 6.71
N HIS A 54 -0.36 9.83 7.95
CA HIS A 54 -1.70 10.28 8.26
C HIS A 54 -2.09 11.50 7.41
N HIS A 55 -3.30 11.46 6.88
CA HIS A 55 -3.94 12.60 6.26
C HIS A 55 -5.44 12.58 6.59
N PRO A 56 -6.04 13.65 7.11
CA PRO A 56 -7.39 13.63 7.67
C PRO A 56 -8.49 13.26 6.67
N VAL A 57 -8.26 13.56 5.38
CA VAL A 57 -9.19 13.23 4.28
C VAL A 57 -8.79 11.96 3.53
N ARG A 58 -7.62 11.96 2.88
CA ARG A 58 -7.14 10.83 2.09
C ARG A 58 -6.94 9.55 2.89
N PHE A 59 -6.35 9.63 4.08
CA PHE A 59 -5.85 8.46 4.79
C PHE A 59 -5.82 8.68 6.32
N ASN A 60 -6.96 8.47 6.97
CA ASN A 60 -7.12 8.82 8.38
C ASN A 60 -6.69 7.68 9.32
N LEU A 61 -5.51 7.85 9.92
CA LEU A 61 -4.96 6.96 10.95
C LEU A 61 -5.39 7.31 12.40
N GLY A 62 -6.34 8.22 12.59
CA GLY A 62 -6.93 8.60 13.88
C GLY A 62 -6.12 9.57 14.76
N LYS A 63 -4.86 9.86 14.41
CA LYS A 63 -4.01 10.86 15.09
C LYS A 63 -3.03 11.44 14.06
N GLU A 64 -2.78 12.74 14.16
CA GLU A 64 -1.77 13.44 13.36
C GLU A 64 -0.38 12.80 13.54
N ASP A 65 0.48 12.97 12.54
CA ASP A 65 1.86 12.44 12.50
C ASP A 65 2.02 10.91 12.57
N ARG A 66 0.93 10.14 12.61
CA ARG A 66 1.01 8.69 12.47
C ARG A 66 1.52 8.29 11.09
N VAL A 67 2.30 7.22 11.05
CA VAL A 67 2.81 6.64 9.82
C VAL A 67 2.38 5.18 9.73
N LEU A 68 1.78 4.81 8.60
CA LEU A 68 1.52 3.42 8.22
C LEU A 68 2.72 2.87 7.46
N PHE A 69 3.18 1.69 7.85
CA PHE A 69 4.12 0.87 7.11
C PHE A 69 3.41 -0.42 6.68
N ILE A 70 3.53 -0.78 5.40
CA ILE A 70 2.98 -2.02 4.83
C ILE A 70 4.15 -2.90 4.39
N PHE A 71 4.10 -4.18 4.74
CA PHE A 71 5.13 -5.16 4.42
C PHE A 71 4.54 -6.41 3.77
N GLN A 72 5.35 -7.05 2.94
CA GLN A 72 5.05 -8.34 2.34
C GLN A 72 6.32 -9.20 2.28
N CYS A 73 6.16 -10.50 2.48
CA CYS A 73 7.24 -11.46 2.33
C CYS A 73 7.54 -11.67 0.84
N LEU A 74 8.71 -11.22 0.39
CA LEU A 74 9.23 -11.46 -0.97
C LEU A 74 10.41 -12.44 -1.00
N ASN A 75 10.77 -13.02 0.15
CA ASN A 75 11.88 -13.96 0.25
C ASN A 75 11.66 -15.20 -0.63
N ASP A 76 12.70 -15.62 -1.36
CA ASP A 76 12.71 -16.84 -2.19
C ASP A 76 12.26 -18.07 -1.37
N PRO A 77 11.31 -18.90 -1.86
CA PRO A 77 10.75 -18.96 -3.23
C PRO A 77 9.69 -17.91 -3.62
N GLY A 78 9.39 -16.91 -2.79
CA GLY A 78 8.60 -15.72 -3.18
C GLY A 78 7.08 -15.82 -3.02
N PHE A 79 6.56 -16.86 -2.38
CA PHE A 79 5.11 -17.13 -2.27
C PHE A 79 4.64 -17.50 -0.86
N CYS A 80 5.21 -16.88 0.18
CA CYS A 80 4.65 -17.07 1.52
C CYS A 80 3.23 -16.51 1.55
N ASP A 81 2.29 -17.31 2.06
CA ASP A 81 0.83 -17.11 2.08
C ASP A 81 0.42 -15.64 2.26
N PHE A 82 0.13 -14.98 1.13
CA PHE A 82 -0.25 -13.56 1.07
C PHE A 82 -1.77 -13.36 1.15
N GLY A 83 -2.56 -14.43 1.01
CA GLY A 83 -4.02 -14.38 1.02
C GLY A 83 -4.60 -14.21 2.42
N GLU A 84 -3.86 -14.61 3.45
CA GLU A 84 -4.27 -14.45 4.84
C GLU A 84 -3.53 -13.28 5.53
N PRO A 85 -4.26 -12.36 6.19
CA PRO A 85 -3.66 -11.27 6.95
C PRO A 85 -2.69 -11.77 8.01
N GLY A 86 -1.52 -11.15 8.10
CA GLY A 86 -0.53 -11.45 9.14
C GLY A 86 0.32 -12.69 8.90
N LYS A 87 0.14 -13.46 7.81
CA LYS A 87 1.03 -14.60 7.48
C LYS A 87 2.23 -14.15 6.64
N GLY A 88 1.96 -13.79 5.38
CA GLY A 88 2.93 -13.29 4.41
C GLY A 88 2.92 -11.77 4.25
N ASN A 89 2.11 -11.05 5.03
CA ASN A 89 1.99 -9.60 5.01
C ASN A 89 1.88 -9.05 6.44
N ALA A 90 2.20 -7.77 6.61
CA ALA A 90 2.02 -7.06 7.88
C ALA A 90 1.76 -5.57 7.63
N ALA A 91 0.98 -4.95 8.52
CA ALA A 91 0.75 -3.52 8.54
C ALA A 91 1.02 -2.98 9.96
N LEU A 92 1.80 -1.91 10.06
CA LEU A 92 2.18 -1.28 11.33
C LEU A 92 1.82 0.20 11.28
N ILE A 93 1.15 0.70 12.30
CA ILE A 93 0.91 2.13 12.50
C ILE A 93 1.77 2.58 13.67
N LEU A 94 2.66 3.54 13.45
CA LEU A 94 3.53 4.10 14.47
C LEU A 94 3.15 5.54 14.76
N ASP A 95 3.16 5.91 16.04
CA ASP A 95 3.16 7.30 16.47
C ASP A 95 4.57 7.92 16.29
N ALA A 96 4.65 9.25 16.15
CA ALA A 96 5.91 9.95 15.91
C ALA A 96 6.97 9.69 17.00
N GLU A 97 6.55 9.55 18.25
CA GLU A 97 7.40 9.20 19.40
C GLU A 97 8.00 7.80 19.33
N GLU A 98 7.41 6.91 18.54
CA GLU A 98 7.90 5.55 18.33
C GLU A 98 8.86 5.46 17.13
N MET A 99 9.01 6.53 16.35
CA MET A 99 9.84 6.55 15.16
C MET A 99 11.30 6.88 15.46
N THR A 100 12.22 6.25 14.71
CA THR A 100 13.65 6.58 14.72
C THR A 100 14.00 7.69 13.72
N LYS A 101 15.26 8.14 13.72
CA LYS A 101 15.76 9.10 12.73
C LYS A 101 16.40 8.38 11.55
N GLY A 102 16.10 8.85 10.34
CA GLY A 102 16.74 8.37 9.12
C GLY A 102 16.16 7.07 8.60
N ARG A 103 16.86 6.47 7.64
CA ARG A 103 16.48 5.21 7.03
C ARG A 103 16.94 4.02 7.85
N THR A 104 16.08 3.02 7.94
CA THR A 104 16.38 1.76 8.63
C THR A 104 16.73 0.70 7.61
N LYS A 105 17.87 0.04 7.80
CA LYS A 105 18.28 -1.10 6.97
C LYS A 105 17.72 -2.39 7.57
N PRO A 106 17.38 -3.40 6.75
CA PRO A 106 16.99 -4.69 7.28
C PRO A 106 18.17 -5.34 8.02
N SER A 107 17.87 -6.17 9.02
CA SER A 107 18.88 -6.90 9.81
C SER A 107 19.50 -8.08 9.05
N GLN A 108 18.86 -8.49 7.96
CA GLN A 108 19.29 -9.57 7.08
C GLN A 108 19.15 -9.11 5.62
N GLU A 109 19.86 -9.76 4.71
CA GLU A 109 19.67 -9.52 3.29
C GLU A 109 18.30 -10.05 2.85
N ILE A 110 17.49 -9.15 2.30
CA ILE A 110 16.15 -9.42 1.79
C ILE A 110 15.98 -8.70 0.45
N PRO A 111 15.05 -9.15 -0.41
CA PRO A 111 14.65 -8.38 -1.57
C PRO A 111 14.15 -7.00 -1.14
N ILE A 112 14.60 -5.95 -1.80
CA ILE A 112 14.11 -4.58 -1.63
C ILE A 112 13.58 -4.13 -2.98
N GLU A 113 12.30 -3.76 -3.00
CA GLU A 113 11.67 -3.20 -4.19
C GLU A 113 12.24 -1.80 -4.49
N PRO A 114 12.31 -1.39 -5.77
CA PRO A 114 12.69 -0.03 -6.13
C PRO A 114 11.88 1.00 -5.35
N GLU A 115 12.55 2.06 -4.91
CA GLU A 115 11.87 3.17 -4.24
C GLU A 115 11.13 4.02 -5.26
N LEU A 116 9.83 4.17 -5.07
CA LEU A 116 9.02 5.20 -5.72
C LEU A 116 8.60 6.23 -4.69
N ARG A 117 9.12 7.45 -4.78
CA ARG A 117 8.71 8.54 -3.88
C ARG A 117 7.46 9.20 -4.39
N ILE A 118 6.49 9.38 -3.50
CA ILE A 118 5.26 10.09 -3.83
C ILE A 118 5.55 11.58 -3.75
N ILE A 119 5.59 12.24 -4.90
CA ILE A 119 5.87 13.67 -5.00
C ILE A 119 4.60 14.51 -4.93
N HIS A 120 3.46 13.92 -5.29
CA HIS A 120 2.17 14.59 -5.30
C HIS A 120 1.02 13.60 -5.24
N TRP A 121 -0.14 14.08 -4.79
CA TRP A 121 -1.40 13.35 -4.81
C TRP A 121 -2.44 14.15 -5.57
N ILE A 122 -3.03 13.52 -6.59
CA ILE A 122 -4.11 14.13 -7.38
C ILE A 122 -5.44 13.67 -6.78
N GLU A 123 -6.23 14.63 -6.28
CA GLU A 123 -7.61 14.37 -5.90
C GLU A 123 -8.47 14.16 -7.15
N LYS A 124 -9.24 13.08 -7.16
CA LYS A 124 -10.18 12.73 -8.22
C LYS A 124 -11.55 12.36 -7.62
N GLU A 125 -12.57 12.46 -8.44
CA GLU A 125 -13.93 12.04 -8.11
C GLU A 125 -14.25 10.72 -8.79
N GLU A 126 -14.90 9.83 -8.05
CA GLU A 126 -15.44 8.58 -8.58
C GLU A 126 -16.56 8.87 -9.58
N LEU A 127 -16.40 8.35 -10.79
CA LEU A 127 -17.32 8.58 -11.89
C LEU A 127 -18.48 7.59 -11.85
N LEU A 128 -18.24 6.38 -11.31
CA LEU A 128 -19.26 5.38 -11.15
C LEU A 128 -20.20 5.76 -9.99
N LYS A 129 -21.38 6.31 -10.32
CA LYS A 129 -22.41 6.69 -9.34
C LYS A 129 -23.38 5.52 -9.14
N LYS A 130 -23.08 4.61 -8.22
CA LYS A 130 -23.94 3.46 -7.87
C LYS A 130 -24.24 3.44 -6.39
N SER A 131 -25.42 2.92 -6.03
CA SER A 131 -25.93 2.89 -4.65
C SER A 131 -25.34 1.77 -3.79
N ASP A 132 -24.70 0.76 -4.40
CA ASP A 132 -24.17 -0.40 -3.66
C ASP A 132 -22.64 -0.39 -3.61
N GLU A 133 -22.10 0.56 -2.84
CA GLU A 133 -20.65 0.72 -2.64
C GLU A 133 -20.01 -0.55 -2.05
N SER A 134 -20.77 -1.28 -1.23
CA SER A 134 -20.29 -2.46 -0.52
C SER A 134 -19.91 -3.62 -1.44
N ARG A 135 -20.66 -3.82 -2.54
CA ARG A 135 -20.38 -4.83 -3.55
C ARG A 135 -19.17 -4.46 -4.40
N LEU A 136 -19.09 -3.20 -4.81
CA LEU A 136 -17.99 -2.70 -5.64
C LEU A 136 -16.64 -2.76 -4.94
N ILE A 137 -16.62 -2.46 -3.63
CA ILE A 137 -15.41 -2.63 -2.80
C ILE A 137 -14.93 -4.09 -2.79
N LYS A 138 -15.84 -5.06 -2.86
CA LYS A 138 -15.55 -6.50 -2.87
C LYS A 138 -15.23 -7.06 -4.25
N GLY A 139 -15.22 -6.21 -5.28
CA GLY A 139 -15.00 -6.64 -6.67
C GLY A 139 -16.17 -7.43 -7.25
N ASP A 140 -17.36 -7.28 -6.67
CA ASP A 140 -18.60 -7.75 -7.28
C ASP A 140 -19.11 -6.67 -8.23
N TYR A 141 -18.82 -6.88 -9.51
CA TYR A 141 -19.25 -6.03 -10.62
C TYR A 141 -20.51 -6.57 -11.33
N GLU A 142 -21.21 -7.54 -10.75
CA GLU A 142 -22.41 -8.11 -11.38
C GLU A 142 -23.47 -7.02 -11.58
N GLY A 143 -23.93 -6.89 -12.83
CA GLY A 143 -24.91 -5.88 -13.24
C GLY A 143 -24.30 -4.57 -13.74
N LEU A 144 -22.98 -4.45 -13.82
CA LEU A 144 -22.31 -3.36 -14.52
C LEU A 144 -21.99 -3.73 -15.98
N SER A 145 -22.07 -2.75 -16.88
CA SER A 145 -21.52 -2.89 -18.23
C SER A 145 -20.00 -2.75 -18.23
N TYR A 146 -19.34 -3.16 -19.32
CA TYR A 146 -17.89 -2.97 -19.45
C TYR A 146 -17.50 -1.49 -19.41
N GLU A 147 -18.30 -0.62 -20.04
CA GLU A 147 -18.08 0.82 -20.03
C GLU A 147 -18.21 1.40 -18.62
N GLU A 148 -19.08 0.84 -17.77
CA GLU A 148 -19.19 1.25 -16.37
C GLU A 148 -18.01 0.77 -15.52
N ILE A 149 -17.48 -0.43 -15.79
CA ILE A 149 -16.28 -0.96 -15.13
C ILE A 149 -15.04 -0.15 -15.54
N ASP A 150 -14.94 0.26 -16.80
CA ASP A 150 -13.85 1.09 -17.33
C ASP A 150 -13.80 2.50 -16.71
N LEU A 151 -14.89 2.95 -16.07
CA LEU A 151 -14.87 4.19 -15.27
C LEU A 151 -14.07 4.05 -13.97
N ILE A 152 -13.85 2.83 -13.49
CA ILE A 152 -13.06 2.56 -12.29
C ILE A 152 -11.58 2.68 -12.66
N GLU A 153 -10.95 3.78 -12.23
CA GLU A 153 -9.55 4.06 -12.54
C GLU A 153 -8.62 2.92 -12.05
N ILE A 154 -7.80 2.41 -12.97
CA ILE A 154 -6.74 1.45 -12.68
C ILE A 154 -5.47 2.22 -12.32
N GLY A 155 -4.95 1.99 -11.12
CA GLY A 155 -3.68 2.56 -10.70
C GLY A 155 -3.43 2.43 -9.21
N THR A 156 -2.31 2.99 -8.76
CA THR A 156 -2.00 3.14 -7.34
C THR A 156 -2.77 4.34 -6.78
N LYS A 157 -3.74 4.06 -5.90
CA LYS A 157 -4.67 5.06 -5.37
C LYS A 157 -5.11 4.74 -3.94
N VAL A 158 -5.44 5.78 -3.19
CA VAL A 158 -6.05 5.69 -1.86
C VAL A 158 -7.53 6.07 -1.96
N GLY A 159 -8.40 5.23 -1.39
CA GLY A 159 -9.84 5.34 -1.53
C GLY A 159 -10.35 5.01 -2.94
N GLY A 160 -11.60 5.36 -3.21
CA GLY A 160 -12.28 5.01 -4.47
C GLY A 160 -12.69 3.53 -4.54
N TYR A 161 -13.32 3.12 -5.64
CA TYR A 161 -13.56 1.69 -5.86
C TYR A 161 -12.25 1.00 -6.30
N PRO A 162 -11.87 -0.14 -5.68
CA PRO A 162 -10.80 -0.97 -6.21
C PRO A 162 -11.17 -1.51 -7.59
N TYR A 163 -10.16 -1.70 -8.43
CA TYR A 163 -10.23 -2.46 -9.67
C TYR A 163 -9.64 -3.86 -9.44
N TRP A 164 -10.50 -4.86 -9.45
CA TRP A 164 -10.11 -6.25 -9.21
C TRP A 164 -10.00 -7.01 -10.54
N PHE A 165 -8.80 -7.53 -10.86
CA PHE A 165 -8.58 -8.37 -12.05
C PHE A 165 -9.17 -9.79 -11.91
N GLN A 166 -9.43 -10.23 -10.68
CA GLN A 166 -10.07 -11.49 -10.31
C GLN A 166 -11.11 -11.21 -9.22
N SER A 167 -12.03 -12.14 -8.94
CA SER A 167 -13.01 -11.98 -7.84
C SER A 167 -12.30 -11.54 -6.56
N GLY A 168 -12.80 -10.47 -5.92
CA GLY A 168 -12.15 -9.87 -4.76
C GLY A 168 -11.98 -10.89 -3.62
N LEU A 169 -10.97 -10.65 -2.80
CA LEU A 169 -10.73 -11.44 -1.60
C LEU A 169 -11.95 -11.23 -0.69
N GLY A 170 -12.71 -12.29 -0.43
CA GLY A 170 -13.94 -12.27 0.37
C GLY A 170 -13.68 -11.98 1.85
N PHE A 171 -13.07 -10.83 2.15
CA PHE A 171 -12.82 -10.36 3.50
C PHE A 171 -14.16 -10.24 4.23
N GLN A 172 -14.14 -10.63 5.51
CA GLN A 172 -15.29 -10.52 6.40
C GLN A 172 -15.19 -9.24 7.23
N GLU A 173 -16.31 -8.56 7.38
CA GLU A 173 -16.41 -7.33 8.17
C GLU A 173 -15.91 -7.51 9.62
N PRO A 174 -15.38 -6.47 10.26
CA PRO A 174 -15.29 -5.09 9.77
C PRO A 174 -13.96 -4.81 9.03
N TYR A 175 -14.02 -4.43 7.76
CA TYR A 175 -12.87 -3.90 7.03
C TYR A 175 -13.29 -2.73 6.16
N GLN A 176 -12.36 -1.81 5.92
CA GLN A 176 -12.53 -0.75 4.96
C GLN A 176 -11.44 -0.87 3.92
N PHE A 177 -11.81 -0.81 2.65
CA PHE A 177 -10.83 -0.69 1.59
C PHE A 177 -10.07 0.62 1.76
N LEU A 178 -8.74 0.49 1.86
CA LEU A 178 -7.86 1.61 2.11
C LEU A 178 -7.26 2.15 0.82
N MET A 179 -6.58 1.26 0.10
CA MET A 179 -5.81 1.62 -1.07
C MET A 179 -5.64 0.41 -1.99
N GLN A 180 -5.40 0.70 -3.25
CA GLN A 180 -4.92 -0.26 -4.23
C GLN A 180 -3.52 0.17 -4.66
N MET A 181 -2.61 -0.78 -4.73
CA MET A 181 -1.34 -0.60 -5.41
C MET A 181 -1.38 -1.45 -6.66
N LEU A 182 -1.12 -0.83 -7.81
CA LEU A 182 -0.90 -1.59 -9.02
C LEU A 182 0.53 -2.14 -8.92
N ASP A 183 0.64 -3.46 -8.74
CA ASP A 183 1.93 -4.13 -8.66
C ASP A 183 2.69 -3.87 -9.98
N MET A 184 3.79 -3.14 -9.90
CA MET A 184 4.64 -2.81 -11.06
C MET A 184 5.50 -4.00 -11.52
N ARG A 185 5.28 -5.21 -11.02
CA ARG A 185 5.95 -6.43 -11.50
C ARG A 185 5.62 -6.82 -12.95
N MET A 186 4.96 -5.95 -13.71
CA MET A 186 4.83 -6.05 -15.18
C MET A 186 5.77 -5.08 -15.90
N ALA A 187 7.07 -5.36 -15.83
CA ALA A 187 8.02 -4.99 -16.87
C ALA A 187 9.25 -5.90 -16.79
N ALA A 188 9.15 -7.08 -17.40
CA ALA A 188 10.33 -7.86 -17.77
C ALA A 188 10.18 -8.30 -19.23
N ILE A 189 10.94 -7.58 -20.06
CA ILE A 189 11.23 -7.71 -21.51
C ILE A 189 10.20 -7.07 -22.45
#